data_AF-A0A0A0JDL3-F1
#
_entry.id   AF-A0A0A0JDL3-F1
#
_cell.length_a   1.000
_cell.length_b   1.000
_cell.length_c   1.000
_cell.angle_alpha   90.00
_cell.angle_beta   90.00
_cell.angle_gamma   90.00
#
_symmetry.space_group_name_H-M   'P 1'
#
loop_
_entity.id
_entity.type
_entity.pdbx_description
1 polymer ?
#
loop_
_entity_poly.entity_id
_entity_poly.type
_entity_poly.pdbx_seq_one_letter_code
_entity_poly.pdbx_strand_id
1 'polypeptide(L)'
;MRDEDAFDVAAVAEWLRQNAPDEPGLDGVPEVRQFKGGASNLTYLLRYAGSPGRDVILRRPPIGTKAKGAHNMKRESDIQDALGQVYDKVPRIIAWCGDESVIGSEFYVMERLVGTILRRDIPASLGLSRDGVHQLCRNALDALVDLHSVDVEAAGLGSLGKGPGYVERQVTGWSARYRKARTPDVGSFERVMAWLEANRPDDVGQVLIHNDFRFDNLVLAEDDPTRIVGVLDWEMATVGDPLMDLGGAMAYWVEAGSDPIAKKLRLQPTHTPGMLTQVEAVRYYCDRMGIEMDAERWAFYELFGLFRLAVIAQQIYLRAHRGETTNPQAKQMRWFVRYLDLRCRWLLWRRR
;
A
#
# COMPACT_ATOMS: atom_id res chain seq x y z
N MET A 1 -7.36 23.41 -2.67
CA MET A 1 -7.17 22.66 -1.41
C MET A 1 -8.49 22.73 -0.65
N ARG A 2 -8.83 21.75 0.20
CA ARG A 2 -9.98 21.92 1.10
C ARG A 2 -9.61 22.92 2.20
N ASP A 3 -10.53 23.78 2.61
CA ASP A 3 -10.23 24.85 3.57
C ASP A 3 -9.76 24.28 4.92
N GLU A 4 -10.34 23.15 5.35
CA GLU A 4 -9.94 22.46 6.57
C GLU A 4 -8.54 21.80 6.51
N ASP A 5 -7.95 21.69 5.33
CA ASP A 5 -6.63 21.08 5.12
C ASP A 5 -5.57 22.11 4.72
N ALA A 6 -5.91 23.41 4.82
CA ALA A 6 -5.04 24.49 4.44
C ALA A 6 -3.88 24.71 5.41
N PHE A 7 -2.77 25.22 4.90
CA PHE A 7 -1.58 25.56 5.69
C PHE A 7 -0.85 26.78 5.10
N ASP A 8 0.07 27.35 5.88
CA ASP A 8 0.90 28.48 5.43
C ASP A 8 1.93 28.00 4.40
N VAL A 9 1.64 28.28 3.13
CA VAL A 9 2.49 27.89 1.99
C VAL A 9 3.80 28.67 1.98
N ALA A 10 3.80 29.93 2.42
CA ALA A 10 5.00 30.75 2.45
C ALA A 10 5.98 30.24 3.53
N ALA A 11 5.46 29.78 4.67
CA ALA A 11 6.27 29.14 5.71
C ALA A 11 6.95 27.86 5.19
N VAL A 12 6.26 27.02 4.42
CA VAL A 12 6.86 25.82 3.79
C VAL A 12 7.94 26.20 2.78
N ALA A 13 7.70 27.21 1.95
CA ALA A 13 8.67 27.68 0.96
C ALA A 13 9.94 28.22 1.62
N GLU A 14 9.80 29.02 2.68
CA GLU A 14 10.92 29.50 3.50
C GLU A 14 11.70 28.35 4.12
N TRP A 15 10.99 27.42 4.76
CA TRP A 15 11.59 26.27 5.40
C TRP A 15 12.35 25.39 4.41
N LEU A 16 11.78 25.09 3.23
CA LEU A 16 12.45 24.30 2.20
C LEU A 16 13.74 24.95 1.70
N ARG A 17 13.75 26.28 1.51
CA ARG A 17 14.97 26.98 1.07
C ARG A 17 16.10 26.88 2.09
N GLN A 18 15.77 26.83 3.38
CA GLN A 18 16.74 26.71 4.46
C GLN A 18 17.23 25.27 4.66
N ASN A 19 16.35 24.27 4.44
CA ASN A 19 16.61 22.87 4.77
C ASN A 19 16.96 21.99 3.57
N ALA A 20 16.78 22.50 2.35
CA ALA A 20 17.20 21.89 1.10
C ALA A 20 17.83 22.94 0.17
N PRO A 21 18.87 23.68 0.61
CA PRO A 21 19.44 24.79 -0.15
C PRO A 21 20.08 24.36 -1.47
N ASP A 22 20.47 23.08 -1.58
CA ASP A 22 21.10 22.52 -2.77
C ASP A 22 20.06 21.98 -3.78
N GLU A 23 18.76 22.03 -3.49
CA GLU A 23 17.71 21.61 -4.43
C GLU A 23 17.40 22.73 -5.42
N PRO A 24 17.77 22.58 -6.70
CA PRO A 24 17.52 23.61 -7.70
C PRO A 24 16.03 23.74 -7.98
N GLY A 25 15.58 24.97 -8.21
CA GLY A 25 14.25 25.27 -8.74
C GLY A 25 13.11 25.21 -7.72
N LEU A 26 13.43 25.23 -6.42
CA LEU A 26 12.47 25.40 -5.32
C LEU A 26 12.38 26.87 -4.86
N ASP A 27 12.55 27.80 -5.80
CA ASP A 27 12.58 29.24 -5.54
C ASP A 27 11.18 29.87 -5.52
N GLY A 28 10.91 30.64 -4.46
CA GLY A 28 9.65 31.37 -4.30
C GLY A 28 8.53 30.54 -3.67
N VAL A 29 7.29 31.05 -3.74
CA VAL A 29 6.12 30.41 -3.12
C VAL A 29 5.42 29.51 -4.15
N PRO A 30 5.27 28.20 -3.90
CA PRO A 30 4.65 27.29 -4.86
C PRO A 30 3.13 27.41 -4.90
N GLU A 31 2.53 27.08 -6.05
CA GLU A 31 1.11 26.76 -6.12
C GLU A 31 0.86 25.39 -5.48
N VAL A 32 -0.15 25.30 -4.61
CA VAL A 32 -0.49 24.07 -3.88
C VAL A 32 -1.75 23.42 -4.42
N ARG A 33 -1.62 22.16 -4.85
CA ARG A 33 -2.77 21.32 -5.24
C ARG A 33 -2.82 20.06 -4.40
N GLN A 34 -3.90 19.89 -3.65
CA GLN A 34 -4.15 18.67 -2.89
C GLN A 34 -4.62 17.52 -3.78
N PHE A 35 -4.09 16.31 -3.56
CA PHE A 35 -4.61 15.10 -4.17
C PHE A 35 -5.82 14.57 -3.41
N LYS A 36 -6.85 14.12 -4.13
CA LYS A 36 -8.10 13.58 -3.55
C LYS A 36 -8.00 12.11 -3.11
N GLY A 37 -6.86 11.45 -3.33
CA GLY A 37 -6.59 10.07 -2.96
C GLY A 37 -5.48 10.00 -1.89
N GLY A 38 -5.72 9.23 -0.83
CA GLY A 38 -4.90 9.20 0.39
C GLY A 38 -5.80 9.38 1.61
N ALA A 39 -6.36 8.28 2.12
CA ALA A 39 -7.31 8.34 3.24
C ALA A 39 -6.61 8.40 4.61
N SER A 40 -5.31 8.08 4.66
CA SER A 40 -4.46 8.12 5.85
C SER A 40 -3.70 9.45 5.94
N ASN A 41 -2.76 9.73 5.04
CA ASN A 41 -1.98 10.98 5.02
C ASN A 41 -2.40 11.89 3.86
N LEU A 42 -2.33 13.20 4.09
CA LEU A 42 -2.65 14.21 3.10
C LEU A 42 -1.45 14.43 2.18
N THR A 43 -1.68 14.40 0.87
CA THR A 43 -0.65 14.55 -0.16
C THR A 43 -0.93 15.79 -1.01
N TYR A 44 0.09 16.62 -1.19
CA TYR A 44 0.01 17.89 -1.91
C TYR A 44 1.10 17.99 -2.97
N LEU A 45 0.71 18.43 -4.16
CA LEU A 45 1.63 18.89 -5.20
C LEU A 45 2.04 20.33 -4.89
N LEU A 46 3.34 20.60 -4.83
CA LEU A 46 3.91 21.94 -4.80
C LEU A 46 4.51 22.22 -6.18
N ARG A 47 3.96 23.23 -6.88
CA ARG A 47 4.40 23.64 -8.23
C ARG A 47 5.08 25.00 -8.19
N TYR A 48 6.33 25.04 -8.64
CA TYR A 48 7.13 26.27 -8.68
C TYR A 48 7.08 26.91 -10.06
N ALA A 49 6.47 28.10 -10.18
CA ALA A 49 6.33 28.79 -11.46
C ALA A 49 7.69 29.18 -12.08
N GLY A 50 8.68 29.48 -11.25
CA GLY A 50 10.04 29.84 -11.68
C GLY A 50 10.88 28.67 -12.18
N SER A 51 10.41 27.43 -12.06
CA SER A 51 11.12 26.23 -12.50
C SER A 51 10.16 25.19 -13.06
N PRO A 52 9.64 25.42 -14.29
CA PRO A 52 8.74 24.50 -14.93
C PRO A 52 9.31 23.08 -14.98
N GLY A 53 8.55 22.11 -14.47
CA GLY A 53 8.96 20.71 -14.40
C GLY A 53 9.57 20.28 -13.06
N ARG A 54 9.95 21.21 -12.17
CA ARG A 54 10.41 20.89 -10.80
C ARG A 54 9.27 20.98 -9.79
N ASP A 55 8.32 20.06 -9.95
CA ASP A 55 7.26 19.86 -8.97
C ASP A 55 7.73 18.91 -7.87
N VAL A 56 7.32 19.16 -6.62
CA VAL A 56 7.61 18.27 -5.48
C VAL A 56 6.32 17.89 -4.74
N ILE A 57 6.39 16.84 -3.93
CA ILE A 57 5.26 16.33 -3.16
C ILE A 57 5.48 16.59 -1.68
N LEU A 58 4.52 17.25 -1.02
CA LEU A 58 4.46 17.36 0.43
C LEU A 58 3.47 16.34 0.99
N ARG A 59 3.87 15.61 2.04
CA ARG A 59 3.00 14.72 2.81
C ARG A 59 2.98 15.10 4.28
N ARG A 60 1.77 15.10 4.87
CA ARG A 60 1.53 15.43 6.28
C ARG A 60 0.34 14.64 6.84
N PRO A 61 0.21 14.48 8.15
CA PRO A 61 -0.97 13.86 8.75
C PRO A 61 -2.22 14.74 8.56
N PRO A 62 -3.43 14.16 8.61
CA PRO A 62 -4.67 14.90 8.78
C PRO A 62 -4.68 15.71 10.08
N ILE A 63 -5.51 16.77 10.13
CA ILE A 63 -5.66 17.56 11.35
C ILE A 63 -6.32 16.71 12.45
N GLY A 64 -5.77 16.79 13.67
CA GLY A 64 -6.34 16.17 14.86
C GLY A 64 -6.03 14.67 15.04
N THR A 65 -5.31 14.02 14.12
CA THR A 65 -4.90 12.63 14.28
C THR A 65 -3.57 12.51 15.03
N LYS A 66 -3.65 12.24 16.35
CA LYS A 66 -2.50 11.86 17.22
C LYS A 66 -2.60 10.40 17.71
N ALA A 67 -3.19 9.50 16.93
CA ALA A 67 -3.28 8.10 17.34
C ALA A 67 -1.87 7.49 17.43
N LYS A 68 -1.49 6.98 18.61
CA LYS A 68 -0.16 6.39 18.87
C LYS A 68 0.21 5.37 17.77
N GLY A 69 1.21 5.69 16.96
CA GLY A 69 1.77 4.82 15.91
C GLY A 69 1.12 4.91 14.53
N ALA A 70 0.03 5.66 14.35
CA ALA A 70 -0.52 5.98 13.04
C ALA A 70 0.03 7.34 12.55
N HIS A 71 0.23 7.51 11.24
CA HIS A 71 0.69 8.76 10.62
C HIS A 71 2.10 9.22 11.06
N ASN A 72 3.02 8.28 11.32
CA ASN A 72 4.40 8.62 11.68
C ASN A 72 5.19 9.05 10.42
N MET A 73 5.19 10.35 10.14
CA MET A 73 5.85 10.94 8.97
C MET A 73 7.37 10.75 8.99
N LYS A 74 7.99 10.83 10.18
CA LYS A 74 9.43 10.58 10.32
C LYS A 74 9.81 9.16 9.91
N ARG A 75 9.06 8.16 10.39
CA ARG A 75 9.29 6.77 10.03
C ARG A 75 9.14 6.55 8.53
N GLU A 76 8.11 7.12 7.93
CA GLU A 76 7.87 6.99 6.49
C GLU A 76 8.98 7.66 5.65
N SER A 77 9.46 8.86 6.05
CA SER A 77 10.59 9.50 5.37
C SER A 77 11.88 8.70 5.54
N ASP A 78 12.17 8.19 6.74
CA ASP A 78 13.40 7.45 7.03
C ASP A 78 13.50 6.15 6.22
N ILE A 79 12.38 5.43 6.09
CA ILE A 79 12.31 4.21 5.27
C ILE A 79 12.63 4.54 3.82
N GLN A 80 12.00 5.57 3.26
CA GLN A 80 12.20 5.94 1.85
C GLN A 80 13.62 6.44 1.59
N ASP A 81 14.19 7.24 2.49
CA ASP A 81 15.53 7.80 2.34
C ASP A 81 16.61 6.71 2.34
N ALA A 82 16.55 5.78 3.30
CA ALA A 82 17.46 4.65 3.36
C ALA A 82 17.25 3.66 2.20
N LEU A 83 15.99 3.38 1.85
CA LEU A 83 15.66 2.47 0.74
C LEU A 83 16.11 3.02 -0.62
N GLY A 84 16.02 4.34 -0.84
CA GLY A 84 16.37 4.99 -2.11
C GLY A 84 17.82 4.81 -2.53
N GLN A 85 18.70 4.36 -1.63
CA GLN A 85 20.10 4.05 -1.93
C GLN A 85 20.29 2.69 -2.61
N VAL A 86 19.31 1.78 -2.46
CA VAL A 86 19.43 0.37 -2.88
C VAL A 86 18.23 -0.11 -3.71
N TYR A 87 17.18 0.68 -3.83
CA TYR A 87 15.97 0.38 -4.60
C TYR A 87 15.53 1.62 -5.37
N ASP A 88 15.48 1.51 -6.70
CA ASP A 88 15.33 2.64 -7.64
C ASP A 88 13.87 3.08 -7.87
N LYS A 89 12.89 2.43 -7.23
CA LYS A 89 11.45 2.70 -7.42
C LYS A 89 10.83 3.31 -6.16
N VAL A 90 11.58 4.07 -5.38
CA VAL A 90 11.05 4.85 -4.25
C VAL A 90 11.31 6.35 -4.50
N PRO A 91 10.35 7.25 -4.20
CA PRO A 91 10.60 8.68 -4.33
C PRO A 91 11.75 9.13 -3.42
N ARG A 92 12.68 9.92 -3.97
CA ARG A 92 13.76 10.51 -3.18
C ARG A 92 13.20 11.51 -2.17
N ILE A 93 13.59 11.37 -0.91
CA ILE A 93 13.27 12.36 0.11
C ILE A 93 14.12 13.62 -0.13
N ILE A 94 13.46 14.77 -0.11
CA ILE A 94 14.10 16.08 -0.25
C ILE A 94 14.41 16.64 1.14
N ALA A 95 13.40 16.67 2.01
CA ALA A 95 13.56 17.16 3.38
C ALA A 95 12.43 16.66 4.29
N TRP A 96 12.72 16.51 5.58
CA TRP A 96 11.72 16.21 6.62
C TRP A 96 11.69 17.32 7.68
N CYS A 97 10.49 17.70 8.12
CA CYS A 97 10.24 18.68 9.16
C CYS A 97 9.51 18.05 10.34
N GLY A 98 10.17 18.02 11.50
CA GLY A 98 9.56 17.65 12.78
C GLY A 98 9.02 18.84 13.59
N ASP A 99 9.24 20.07 13.14
CA ASP A 99 8.80 21.28 13.85
C ASP A 99 7.35 21.61 13.47
N GLU A 100 6.42 21.20 14.35
CA GLU A 100 4.99 21.50 14.16
C GLU A 100 4.68 23.01 14.12
N SER A 101 5.59 23.89 14.57
CA SER A 101 5.35 25.35 14.54
C SER A 101 5.33 25.93 13.13
N VAL A 102 5.88 25.22 12.13
CA VAL A 102 5.93 25.69 10.73
C VAL A 102 4.54 25.68 10.08
N ILE A 103 3.78 24.57 10.18
CA ILE A 103 2.45 24.42 9.55
C ILE A 103 1.40 23.67 10.41
N GLY A 104 1.63 23.55 11.71
CA GLY A 104 0.74 22.87 12.65
C GLY A 104 0.81 21.35 12.62
N SER A 105 1.79 20.76 11.92
CA SER A 105 2.09 19.33 11.95
C SER A 105 3.50 19.05 11.42
N GLU A 106 4.03 17.87 11.73
CA GLU A 106 5.16 17.30 11.01
C GLU A 106 4.82 17.10 9.52
N PHE A 107 5.83 17.13 8.66
CA PHE A 107 5.67 16.85 7.23
C PHE A 107 7.01 16.42 6.62
N TYR A 108 6.95 15.84 5.43
CA TYR A 108 8.13 15.69 4.59
C TYR A 108 7.83 16.09 3.16
N VAL A 109 8.89 16.42 2.43
CA VAL A 109 8.87 16.73 1.00
C VAL A 109 9.72 15.72 0.27
N MET A 110 9.18 15.21 -0.85
CA MET A 110 9.84 14.22 -1.69
C MET A 110 9.71 14.61 -3.16
N GLU A 111 10.53 13.98 -3.99
CA GLU A 111 10.43 14.11 -5.44
C GLU A 111 9.06 13.68 -5.95
N ARG A 112 8.55 14.41 -6.95
CA ARG A 112 7.38 13.99 -7.70
C ARG A 112 7.80 12.98 -8.77
N LEU A 113 7.35 11.74 -8.62
CA LEU A 113 7.36 10.78 -9.73
C LEU A 113 6.24 11.14 -10.71
N VAL A 114 6.61 11.40 -11.97
CA VAL A 114 5.66 11.73 -13.04
C VAL A 114 5.29 10.44 -13.78
N GLY A 115 4.00 10.14 -13.83
CA GLY A 115 3.52 8.89 -14.39
C GLY A 115 2.05 8.65 -14.16
N THR A 116 1.58 7.50 -14.63
CA THR A 116 0.19 7.05 -14.47
C THR A 116 0.07 6.13 -13.25
N ILE A 117 -0.97 6.33 -12.44
CA ILE A 117 -1.34 5.39 -11.37
C ILE A 117 -2.61 4.69 -11.79
N LEU A 118 -2.55 3.35 -11.90
CA LEU A 118 -3.72 2.56 -12.25
C LEU A 118 -4.69 2.48 -11.08
N ARG A 119 -5.99 2.49 -11.39
CA ARG A 119 -7.05 2.36 -10.39
C ARG A 119 -7.86 1.11 -10.72
N ARG A 120 -9.19 1.27 -10.78
CA ARG A 120 -10.11 0.18 -11.10
C ARG A 120 -9.81 -0.46 -12.46
N ASP A 121 -9.49 0.35 -13.47
CA ASP A 121 -9.36 -0.05 -14.89
C ASP A 121 -8.06 0.49 -15.48
N ILE A 122 -7.54 -0.17 -16.53
CA ILE A 122 -6.45 0.36 -17.36
C ILE A 122 -7.06 1.39 -18.32
N PRO A 123 -6.63 2.66 -18.29
CA PRO A 123 -7.13 3.65 -19.24
C PRO A 123 -6.78 3.26 -20.68
N ALA A 124 -7.76 3.35 -21.59
CA ALA A 124 -7.53 3.09 -23.01
C ALA A 124 -6.47 4.02 -23.62
N SER A 125 -6.27 5.21 -23.04
CA SER A 125 -5.24 6.17 -23.44
C SER A 125 -3.81 5.65 -23.28
N LEU A 126 -3.59 4.59 -22.49
CA LEU A 126 -2.27 3.96 -22.37
C LEU A 126 -1.93 3.07 -23.58
N GLY A 127 -2.89 2.75 -24.46
CA GLY A 127 -2.63 2.02 -25.70
C GLY A 127 -2.05 0.61 -25.52
N LEU A 128 -2.14 0.02 -24.33
CA LEU A 128 -1.55 -1.28 -24.03
C LEU A 128 -2.27 -2.41 -24.79
N SER A 129 -1.51 -3.17 -25.57
CA SER A 129 -1.96 -4.45 -26.13
C SER A 129 -2.08 -5.51 -25.02
N ARG A 130 -2.65 -6.68 -25.33
CA ARG A 130 -2.68 -7.82 -24.40
C ARG A 130 -1.27 -8.18 -23.91
N ASP A 131 -0.28 -8.16 -24.80
CA ASP A 131 1.11 -8.47 -24.46
C ASP A 131 1.73 -7.35 -23.62
N GLY A 132 1.38 -6.09 -23.88
CA GLY A 132 1.77 -4.95 -23.04
C GLY A 132 1.20 -5.05 -21.61
N VAL A 133 -0.06 -5.47 -21.46
CA VAL A 133 -0.65 -5.74 -20.14
C VAL A 133 0.05 -6.91 -19.44
N HIS A 134 0.42 -7.95 -20.18
CA HIS A 134 1.19 -9.07 -19.63
C HIS A 134 2.57 -8.64 -19.15
N GLN A 135 3.28 -7.82 -19.93
CA GLN A 135 4.57 -7.25 -19.54
C GLN A 135 4.44 -6.35 -18.31
N LEU A 136 3.44 -5.46 -18.28
CA LEU A 136 3.13 -4.63 -17.11
C LEU A 136 2.90 -5.49 -15.85
N CYS A 137 2.13 -6.57 -15.97
CA CYS A 137 1.88 -7.49 -14.87
C CYS A 137 3.17 -8.09 -14.32
N ARG A 138 4.08 -8.52 -15.20
CA ARG A 138 5.39 -9.07 -14.81
C ARG A 138 6.29 -8.00 -14.19
N ASN A 139 6.37 -6.82 -14.79
CA ASN A 139 7.17 -5.71 -14.26
C ASN A 139 6.69 -5.26 -12.87
N ALA A 140 5.39 -5.32 -12.59
CA ALA A 140 4.85 -5.07 -11.25
C ALA A 140 5.29 -6.14 -10.24
N LEU A 141 5.28 -7.42 -10.61
CA LEU A 141 5.80 -8.49 -9.76
C LEU A 141 7.32 -8.41 -9.59
N ASP A 142 8.04 -8.02 -10.63
CA ASP A 142 9.49 -7.80 -10.59
C ASP A 142 9.85 -6.69 -9.62
N ALA A 143 9.10 -5.58 -9.58
CA ALA A 143 9.30 -4.53 -8.58
C ALA A 143 9.11 -5.04 -7.14
N LEU A 144 8.16 -5.96 -6.90
CA LEU A 144 7.98 -6.60 -5.60
C LEU A 144 9.13 -7.56 -5.25
N VAL A 145 9.62 -8.33 -6.24
CA VAL A 145 10.79 -9.21 -6.09
C VAL A 145 12.03 -8.38 -5.77
N ASP A 146 12.27 -7.29 -6.50
CA ASP A 146 13.39 -6.37 -6.28
C ASP A 146 13.34 -5.82 -4.84
N LEU A 147 12.17 -5.37 -4.39
CA LEU A 147 11.96 -4.89 -3.02
C LEU A 147 12.30 -5.97 -1.97
N HIS A 148 11.78 -7.18 -2.16
CA HIS A 148 12.00 -8.29 -1.24
C HIS A 148 13.41 -8.88 -1.31
N SER A 149 14.21 -8.47 -2.30
CA SER A 149 15.62 -8.86 -2.45
C SER A 149 16.60 -7.85 -1.82
N VAL A 150 16.10 -6.74 -1.28
CA VAL A 150 16.93 -5.74 -0.59
C VAL A 150 17.56 -6.36 0.66
N ASP A 151 18.87 -6.20 0.81
CA ASP A 151 19.58 -6.49 2.05
C ASP A 151 19.22 -5.44 3.11
N VAL A 152 18.31 -5.81 4.01
CA VAL A 152 17.75 -4.92 5.02
C VAL A 152 18.77 -4.44 6.04
N GLU A 153 19.80 -5.24 6.33
CA GLU A 153 20.85 -4.87 7.27
C GLU A 153 21.82 -3.89 6.62
N ALA A 154 22.27 -4.19 5.40
CA ALA A 154 23.15 -3.29 4.65
C ALA A 154 22.48 -1.95 4.33
N ALA A 155 21.16 -1.93 4.14
CA ALA A 155 20.38 -0.71 3.94
C ALA A 155 20.08 0.08 5.24
N GLY A 156 20.49 -0.42 6.41
CA GLY A 156 20.19 0.23 7.70
C GLY A 156 18.72 0.14 8.12
N LEU A 157 17.97 -0.80 7.55
CA LEU A 157 16.54 -1.00 7.78
C LEU A 157 16.22 -2.15 8.75
N GLY A 158 17.23 -2.87 9.24
CA GLY A 158 17.08 -4.02 10.14
C GLY A 158 16.26 -3.72 11.41
N SER A 159 16.37 -2.50 11.96
CA SER A 159 15.62 -2.07 13.16
C SER A 159 14.11 -1.92 12.95
N LEU A 160 13.62 -1.99 11.70
CA LEU A 160 12.19 -2.00 11.42
C LEU A 160 11.51 -3.32 11.81
N GLY A 161 12.29 -4.40 11.92
CA GLY A 161 11.82 -5.73 12.27
C GLY A 161 11.76 -5.96 13.78
N LYS A 162 11.10 -7.05 14.18
CA LYS A 162 11.12 -7.57 15.56
C LYS A 162 11.77 -8.98 15.63
N GLY A 163 12.56 -9.32 14.62
CA GLY A 163 13.10 -10.66 14.42
C GLY A 163 12.03 -11.70 14.05
N PRO A 164 12.40 -13.00 14.09
CA PRO A 164 11.53 -14.12 13.72
C PRO A 164 10.19 -14.15 14.44
N GLY A 165 9.21 -14.86 13.87
CA GLY A 165 7.84 -14.97 14.37
C GLY A 165 6.91 -13.87 13.84
N TYR A 166 7.22 -13.29 12.68
CA TYR A 166 6.38 -12.31 12.01
C TYR A 166 5.00 -12.89 11.71
N VAL A 167 4.92 -14.08 11.12
CA VAL A 167 3.66 -14.74 10.77
C VAL A 167 2.74 -14.90 11.99
N GLU A 168 3.27 -15.42 13.10
CA GLU A 168 2.52 -15.58 14.36
C GLU A 168 1.97 -14.24 14.88
N ARG A 169 2.81 -13.21 14.93
CA ARG A 169 2.40 -11.86 15.37
C ARG A 169 1.30 -11.29 14.49
N GLN A 170 1.37 -11.52 13.18
CA GLN A 170 0.32 -11.09 12.25
C GLN A 170 -0.99 -11.84 12.52
N VAL A 171 -0.98 -13.18 12.59
CA VAL A 171 -2.21 -13.97 12.85
C VAL A 171 -2.86 -13.54 14.17
N THR A 172 -2.08 -13.46 15.24
CA THR A 172 -2.57 -13.04 16.56
C THR A 172 -3.11 -11.61 16.53
N GLY A 173 -2.33 -10.67 15.96
CA GLY A 173 -2.67 -9.24 15.93
C GLY A 173 -3.92 -8.95 15.11
N TRP A 174 -4.04 -9.52 13.90
CA TRP A 174 -5.21 -9.33 13.04
C TRP A 174 -6.46 -10.00 13.62
N SER A 175 -6.32 -11.16 14.25
CA SER A 175 -7.44 -11.81 14.98
C SER A 175 -7.98 -10.93 16.11
N ALA A 176 -7.08 -10.37 16.93
CA ALA A 176 -7.47 -9.45 18.00
C ALA A 176 -8.15 -8.18 17.46
N ARG A 177 -7.63 -7.59 16.36
CA ARG A 177 -8.23 -6.43 15.70
C ARG A 177 -9.63 -6.74 15.17
N TYR A 178 -9.84 -7.91 14.56
CA TYR A 178 -11.17 -8.30 14.08
C TYR A 178 -12.18 -8.39 15.22
N ARG A 179 -11.84 -9.11 16.30
CA ARG A 179 -12.73 -9.24 17.47
C ARG A 179 -13.11 -7.87 18.05
N LYS A 180 -12.15 -6.94 18.14
CA LYS A 180 -12.40 -5.57 18.62
C LYS A 180 -13.28 -4.76 17.67
N ALA A 181 -13.19 -5.00 16.35
CA ALA A 181 -13.92 -4.25 15.34
C ALA A 181 -15.26 -4.87 14.92
N ARG A 182 -15.55 -6.09 15.36
CA ARG A 182 -16.74 -6.85 14.95
C ARG A 182 -18.02 -6.13 15.39
N THR A 183 -18.97 -6.03 14.46
CA THR A 183 -20.35 -5.59 14.71
C THR A 183 -21.31 -6.79 14.71
N PRO A 184 -22.50 -6.70 15.31
CA PRO A 184 -23.45 -7.82 15.38
C PRO A 184 -23.95 -8.31 14.01
N ASP A 185 -23.86 -7.48 12.97
CA ASP A 185 -24.42 -7.74 11.64
C ASP A 185 -23.40 -8.27 10.61
N VAL A 186 -22.23 -8.71 11.05
CA VAL A 186 -21.23 -9.42 10.24
C VAL A 186 -20.87 -10.80 10.85
N GLY A 187 -20.23 -11.66 10.05
CA GLY A 187 -19.76 -12.97 10.50
C GLY A 187 -18.80 -12.91 11.68
N SER A 188 -18.46 -14.04 12.29
CA SER A 188 -17.53 -14.05 13.42
C SER A 188 -16.07 -14.26 13.01
N PHE A 189 -15.81 -14.81 11.83
CA PHE A 189 -14.48 -15.26 11.37
C PHE A 189 -13.75 -16.24 12.33
N GLU A 190 -14.37 -16.72 13.42
CA GLU A 190 -13.69 -17.55 14.42
C GLU A 190 -13.14 -18.86 13.83
N ARG A 191 -13.85 -19.46 12.87
CA ARG A 191 -13.35 -20.65 12.16
C ARG A 191 -12.13 -20.34 11.28
N VAL A 192 -12.07 -19.14 10.71
CA VAL A 192 -10.94 -18.67 9.89
C VAL A 192 -9.75 -18.39 10.79
N MET A 193 -9.95 -17.64 11.88
CA MET A 193 -8.89 -17.34 12.86
C MET A 193 -8.32 -18.61 13.50
N ALA A 194 -9.17 -19.57 13.88
CA ALA A 194 -8.71 -20.83 14.45
C ALA A 194 -7.92 -21.67 13.44
N TRP A 195 -8.34 -21.71 12.17
CA TRP A 195 -7.59 -22.42 11.13
C TRP A 195 -6.25 -21.76 10.85
N LEU A 196 -6.20 -20.42 10.75
CA LEU A 196 -4.95 -19.68 10.56
C LEU A 196 -3.96 -19.94 11.70
N GLU A 197 -4.42 -19.94 12.95
CA GLU A 197 -3.55 -20.25 14.08
C GLU A 197 -3.01 -21.69 14.02
N ALA A 198 -3.87 -22.66 13.67
CA ALA A 198 -3.48 -24.07 13.62
C ALA A 198 -2.59 -24.44 12.41
N ASN A 199 -2.57 -23.64 11.35
CA ASN A 199 -1.88 -23.94 10.09
C ASN A 199 -0.83 -22.88 9.71
N ARG A 200 -0.41 -22.03 10.66
CA ARG A 200 0.61 -21.02 10.41
C ARG A 200 1.97 -21.68 10.12
N PRO A 201 2.64 -21.33 9.01
CA PRO A 201 4.02 -21.72 8.80
C PRO A 201 4.96 -20.87 9.66
N ASP A 202 6.21 -21.32 9.76
CA ASP A 202 7.31 -20.46 10.19
C ASP A 202 7.59 -19.37 9.13
N ASP A 203 8.26 -18.30 9.55
CA ASP A 203 8.69 -17.24 8.64
C ASP A 203 9.63 -17.80 7.56
N VAL A 204 9.41 -17.43 6.30
CA VAL A 204 10.28 -17.85 5.18
C VAL A 204 11.46 -16.93 4.96
N GLY A 205 11.40 -15.73 5.55
CA GLY A 205 12.43 -14.70 5.44
C GLY A 205 12.10 -13.49 6.30
N GLN A 206 13.07 -12.60 6.45
CA GLN A 206 12.90 -11.29 7.09
C GLN A 206 13.42 -10.24 6.11
N VAL A 207 12.53 -9.80 5.23
CA VAL A 207 12.86 -8.83 4.18
C VAL A 207 12.03 -7.57 4.36
N LEU A 208 12.43 -6.49 3.70
CA LEU A 208 11.59 -5.29 3.67
C LEU A 208 10.32 -5.62 2.88
N ILE A 209 9.17 -5.45 3.52
CA ILE A 209 7.85 -5.66 2.91
C ILE A 209 7.09 -4.34 2.89
N HIS A 210 6.30 -4.12 1.85
CA HIS A 210 5.48 -2.93 1.67
C HIS A 210 4.20 -2.99 2.52
N ASN A 211 3.60 -4.17 2.66
CA ASN A 211 2.29 -4.45 3.27
C ASN A 211 1.08 -3.86 2.54
N ASP A 212 1.26 -3.02 1.52
CA ASP A 212 0.19 -2.52 0.64
C ASP A 212 0.60 -2.52 -0.83
N PHE A 213 1.28 -3.57 -1.29
CA PHE A 213 1.77 -3.61 -2.66
C PHE A 213 0.62 -3.89 -3.64
N ARG A 214 0.19 -2.85 -4.37
CA ARG A 214 -0.96 -2.92 -5.27
C ARG A 214 -0.90 -1.79 -6.31
N PHE A 215 -1.52 -1.99 -7.48
CA PHE A 215 -1.36 -1.11 -8.65
C PHE A 215 -1.70 0.38 -8.42
N ASP A 216 -2.53 0.70 -7.43
CA ASP A 216 -2.87 2.08 -7.09
C ASP A 216 -1.82 2.79 -6.20
N ASN A 217 -0.77 2.05 -5.82
CA ASN A 217 0.47 2.52 -5.22
C ASN A 217 1.66 2.39 -6.19
N LEU A 218 1.44 2.00 -7.46
CA LEU A 218 2.48 1.92 -8.47
C LEU A 218 2.37 3.08 -9.46
N VAL A 219 3.52 3.68 -9.78
CA VAL A 219 3.66 4.71 -10.81
C VAL A 219 4.23 4.09 -12.07
N LEU A 220 3.47 4.16 -13.16
CA LEU A 220 3.86 3.73 -14.49
C LEU A 220 4.52 4.89 -15.23
N ALA A 221 5.58 4.63 -15.99
CA ALA A 221 6.25 5.67 -16.77
C ALA A 221 5.32 6.27 -17.85
N GLU A 222 5.50 7.55 -18.18
CA GLU A 222 4.71 8.21 -19.23
C GLU A 222 5.13 7.78 -20.65
N ASP A 223 6.42 7.50 -20.84
CA ASP A 223 7.02 7.09 -22.11
C ASP A 223 6.82 5.60 -22.42
N ASP A 224 6.78 4.77 -21.38
CA ASP A 224 6.48 3.34 -21.46
C ASP A 224 5.56 2.92 -20.30
N PRO A 225 4.25 2.77 -20.53
CA PRO A 225 3.29 2.41 -19.50
C PRO A 225 3.40 0.95 -19.04
N THR A 226 4.35 0.16 -19.55
CA THR A 226 4.67 -1.15 -18.97
C THR A 226 5.68 -1.05 -17.82
N ARG A 227 6.47 0.03 -17.75
CA ARG A 227 7.56 0.20 -16.79
C ARG A 227 7.06 0.82 -15.49
N ILE A 228 7.42 0.20 -14.36
CA ILE A 228 7.17 0.74 -13.01
C ILE A 228 8.35 1.63 -12.61
N VAL A 229 8.07 2.90 -12.37
CA VAL A 229 9.07 3.91 -11.97
C VAL A 229 8.93 4.33 -10.50
N GLY A 230 7.91 3.82 -9.80
CA GLY A 230 7.66 4.19 -8.42
C GLY A 230 6.72 3.26 -7.68
N VAL A 231 7.00 3.07 -6.40
CA VAL A 231 6.16 2.47 -5.38
C VAL A 231 5.91 3.53 -4.31
N LEU A 232 4.65 3.77 -4.00
CA LEU A 232 4.17 4.82 -3.12
C LEU A 232 3.55 4.24 -1.85
N ASP A 233 3.39 5.09 -0.84
CA ASP A 233 2.66 4.80 0.41
C ASP A 233 3.34 3.78 1.33
N TRP A 234 4.50 4.18 1.86
CA TRP A 234 5.38 3.36 2.68
C TRP A 234 4.98 3.32 4.16
N GLU A 235 3.81 3.86 4.52
CA GLU A 235 3.37 3.99 5.92
C GLU A 235 3.24 2.63 6.65
N MET A 236 2.93 1.56 5.91
CA MET A 236 2.78 0.20 6.44
C MET A 236 4.04 -0.67 6.27
N ALA A 237 5.09 -0.16 5.61
CA ALA A 237 6.28 -0.93 5.32
C ALA A 237 7.00 -1.36 6.62
N THR A 238 7.58 -2.55 6.67
CA THR A 238 8.31 -3.09 7.83
C THR A 238 9.22 -4.25 7.39
N VAL A 239 9.94 -4.89 8.30
CA VAL A 239 10.65 -6.14 8.01
C VAL A 239 9.80 -7.32 8.45
N GLY A 240 9.59 -8.28 7.55
CA GLY A 240 8.76 -9.45 7.82
C GLY A 240 8.81 -10.49 6.71
N ASP A 241 7.84 -11.40 6.76
CA ASP A 241 7.72 -12.51 5.82
C ASP A 241 7.23 -12.02 4.44
N PRO A 242 7.97 -12.29 3.34
CA PRO A 242 7.61 -11.81 2.01
C PRO A 242 6.30 -12.39 1.46
N LEU A 243 5.93 -13.61 1.84
CA LEU A 243 4.73 -14.28 1.37
C LEU A 243 3.48 -13.74 2.05
N MET A 244 3.61 -13.16 3.25
CA MET A 244 2.53 -12.39 3.88
C MET A 244 2.21 -11.10 3.11
N ASP A 245 3.23 -10.44 2.53
CA ASP A 245 3.01 -9.27 1.67
C ASP A 245 2.43 -9.67 0.31
N LEU A 246 2.98 -10.73 -0.31
CA LEU A 246 2.41 -11.31 -1.54
C LEU A 246 0.95 -11.74 -1.34
N GLY A 247 0.63 -12.41 -0.23
CA GLY A 247 -0.75 -12.79 0.13
C GLY A 247 -1.67 -11.56 0.27
N GLY A 248 -1.14 -10.47 0.84
CA GLY A 248 -1.81 -9.17 0.87
C GLY A 248 -2.11 -8.61 -0.52
N ALA A 249 -1.12 -8.58 -1.41
CA ALA A 249 -1.29 -8.14 -2.80
C ALA A 249 -2.32 -9.01 -3.55
N MET A 250 -2.24 -10.33 -3.38
CA MET A 250 -3.11 -11.31 -4.05
C MET A 250 -4.56 -11.26 -3.55
N ALA A 251 -4.82 -10.74 -2.34
CA ALA A 251 -6.18 -10.53 -1.82
C ALA A 251 -6.98 -9.50 -2.64
N TYR A 252 -6.30 -8.58 -3.33
CA TYR A 252 -6.92 -7.61 -4.26
C TYR A 252 -6.97 -8.12 -5.72
N TRP A 253 -6.39 -9.30 -6.00
CA TRP A 253 -6.34 -9.86 -7.34
C TRP A 253 -7.71 -10.43 -7.74
N VAL A 254 -8.33 -9.82 -8.74
CA VAL A 254 -9.62 -10.25 -9.29
C VAL A 254 -9.38 -10.65 -10.74
N GLU A 255 -9.61 -11.91 -11.05
CA GLU A 255 -9.35 -12.47 -12.38
C GLU A 255 -10.52 -12.25 -13.35
N ALA A 256 -10.24 -12.39 -14.66
CA ALA A 256 -11.26 -12.36 -15.70
C ALA A 256 -12.37 -13.41 -15.48
N GLY A 257 -12.04 -14.55 -14.88
CA GLY A 257 -12.98 -15.63 -14.55
C GLY A 257 -13.68 -15.48 -13.18
N SER A 258 -13.34 -14.49 -12.37
CA SER A 258 -13.92 -14.32 -11.03
C SER A 258 -15.42 -14.05 -11.08
N ASP A 259 -16.09 -14.32 -9.95
CA ASP A 259 -17.54 -14.16 -9.81
C ASP A 259 -17.98 -12.68 -10.00
N PRO A 260 -19.25 -12.43 -10.36
CA PRO A 260 -19.74 -11.08 -10.62
C PRO A 260 -19.59 -10.11 -9.44
N ILE A 261 -19.65 -10.60 -8.20
CA ILE A 261 -19.50 -9.76 -7.00
C ILE A 261 -18.05 -9.31 -6.87
N ALA A 262 -17.08 -10.22 -7.08
CA ALA A 262 -15.65 -9.89 -7.12
C ALA A 262 -15.37 -8.78 -8.12
N LYS A 263 -15.86 -8.93 -9.35
CA LYS A 263 -15.68 -7.96 -10.45
C LYS A 263 -16.32 -6.62 -10.13
N LYS A 264 -17.48 -6.61 -9.46
CA LYS A 264 -18.14 -5.37 -9.03
C LYS A 264 -17.33 -4.66 -7.94
N LEU A 265 -16.75 -5.40 -7.01
CA LEU A 265 -15.99 -4.87 -5.87
C LEU A 265 -14.50 -4.61 -6.17
N ARG A 266 -14.01 -4.97 -7.37
CA ARG A 266 -12.59 -4.80 -7.72
C ARG A 266 -12.12 -3.36 -7.53
N LEU A 267 -10.88 -3.25 -7.05
CA LEU A 267 -10.18 -1.99 -6.86
C LEU A 267 -8.98 -1.86 -7.80
N GLN A 268 -8.63 -2.94 -8.51
CA GLN A 268 -7.46 -3.05 -9.39
C GLN A 268 -7.86 -3.59 -10.76
N PRO A 269 -7.06 -3.37 -11.82
CA PRO A 269 -7.37 -3.78 -13.16
C PRO A 269 -6.91 -5.22 -13.46
N THR A 270 -6.74 -6.06 -12.45
CA THR A 270 -6.16 -7.41 -12.54
C THR A 270 -7.01 -8.41 -13.34
N HIS A 271 -8.25 -8.03 -13.69
CA HIS A 271 -9.13 -8.81 -14.57
C HIS A 271 -8.87 -8.61 -16.07
N THR A 272 -8.06 -7.61 -16.45
CA THR A 272 -7.85 -7.22 -17.84
C THR A 272 -7.11 -8.31 -18.62
N PRO A 273 -7.51 -8.64 -19.86
CA PRO A 273 -6.80 -9.62 -20.69
C PRO A 273 -5.30 -9.31 -20.78
N GLY A 274 -4.47 -10.31 -20.49
CA GLY A 274 -3.00 -10.18 -20.43
C GLY A 274 -2.46 -10.29 -19.01
N MET A 275 -3.24 -9.91 -18.00
CA MET A 275 -2.88 -10.12 -16.59
C MET A 275 -2.73 -11.61 -16.28
N LEU A 276 -1.76 -11.94 -15.43
CA LEU A 276 -1.60 -13.28 -14.89
C LEU A 276 -2.79 -13.65 -14.00
N THR A 277 -3.17 -14.94 -14.02
CA THR A 277 -3.99 -15.50 -12.94
C THR A 277 -3.24 -15.41 -11.61
N GLN A 278 -3.95 -15.51 -10.48
CA GLN A 278 -3.33 -15.46 -9.16
C GLN A 278 -2.31 -16.58 -9.00
N VAL A 279 -2.62 -17.80 -9.48
CA VAL A 279 -1.70 -18.95 -9.43
C VAL A 279 -0.44 -18.68 -10.25
N GLU A 280 -0.57 -18.13 -11.45
CA GLU A 280 0.59 -17.80 -12.28
C GLU A 280 1.43 -16.67 -11.67
N ALA A 281 0.80 -15.65 -11.09
CA ALA A 281 1.50 -14.54 -10.42
C ALA A 281 2.29 -15.02 -9.20
N VAL A 282 1.68 -15.87 -8.36
CA VAL A 282 2.35 -16.48 -7.19
C VAL A 282 3.51 -17.35 -7.62
N ARG A 283 3.30 -18.23 -8.61
CA ARG A 283 4.37 -19.07 -9.16
C ARG A 283 5.52 -18.22 -9.71
N TYR A 284 5.21 -17.22 -10.53
CA TYR A 284 6.19 -16.31 -11.11
C TYR A 284 7.06 -15.63 -10.03
N TYR A 285 6.41 -15.09 -9.00
CA TYR A 285 7.11 -14.46 -7.87
C TYR A 285 7.97 -15.48 -7.11
N CYS A 286 7.43 -16.66 -6.79
CA CYS A 286 8.13 -17.66 -6.00
C CYS A 286 9.34 -18.23 -6.75
N ASP A 287 9.21 -18.50 -8.05
CA ASP A 287 10.31 -18.95 -8.92
C ASP A 287 11.45 -17.91 -8.93
N ARG A 288 11.10 -16.62 -9.00
CA ARG A 288 12.07 -15.50 -8.98
C ARG A 288 12.78 -15.34 -7.64
N MET A 289 12.11 -15.68 -6.54
CA MET A 289 12.67 -15.64 -5.19
C MET A 289 13.33 -16.96 -4.77
N GLY A 290 13.28 -18.01 -5.60
CA GLY A 290 13.80 -19.34 -5.24
C GLY A 290 13.01 -20.01 -4.11
N ILE A 291 11.73 -19.69 -3.96
CA ILE A 291 10.85 -20.24 -2.91
C ILE A 291 10.01 -21.37 -3.50
N GLU A 292 10.14 -22.57 -2.96
CA GLU A 292 9.22 -23.66 -3.31
C GLU A 292 7.81 -23.39 -2.74
N MET A 293 6.83 -23.36 -3.63
CA MET A 293 5.45 -23.05 -3.28
C MET A 293 4.48 -24.03 -3.94
N ASP A 294 3.75 -24.77 -3.11
CA ASP A 294 2.63 -25.60 -3.52
C ASP A 294 1.28 -25.00 -3.09
N ALA A 295 0.19 -25.64 -3.52
CA ALA A 295 -1.17 -25.17 -3.24
C ALA A 295 -1.60 -25.32 -1.76
N GLU A 296 -0.94 -26.20 -1.00
CA GLU A 296 -1.22 -26.41 0.42
C GLU A 296 -0.53 -25.33 1.26
N ARG A 297 0.73 -25.03 0.98
CA ARG A 297 1.47 -23.92 1.59
C ARG A 297 0.85 -22.57 1.22
N TRP A 298 0.49 -22.36 -0.04
CA TRP A 298 -0.14 -21.10 -0.49
C TRP A 298 -1.48 -20.82 0.20
N ALA A 299 -2.19 -21.88 0.61
CA ALA A 299 -3.47 -21.80 1.31
C ALA A 299 -3.50 -20.80 2.45
N PHE A 300 -2.45 -20.85 3.25
CA PHE A 300 -2.32 -20.06 4.44
C PHE A 300 -2.25 -18.59 4.08
N TYR A 301 -1.35 -18.24 3.14
CA TYR A 301 -1.14 -16.86 2.70
C TYR A 301 -2.35 -16.29 1.95
N GLU A 302 -3.03 -17.10 1.11
CA GLU A 302 -4.27 -16.69 0.45
C GLU A 302 -5.38 -16.39 1.46
N LEU A 303 -5.61 -17.30 2.41
CA LEU A 303 -6.63 -17.13 3.43
C LEU A 303 -6.31 -15.96 4.37
N PHE A 304 -5.04 -15.83 4.78
CA PHE A 304 -4.58 -14.73 5.62
C PHE A 304 -4.77 -13.38 4.91
N GLY A 305 -4.41 -13.29 3.62
CA GLY A 305 -4.60 -12.06 2.82
C GLY A 305 -6.07 -11.63 2.76
N LEU A 306 -6.98 -12.56 2.46
CA LEU A 306 -8.42 -12.28 2.46
C LEU A 306 -8.96 -11.92 3.84
N PHE A 307 -8.51 -12.61 4.89
CA PHE A 307 -8.88 -12.30 6.26
C PHE A 307 -8.41 -10.90 6.66
N ARG A 308 -7.15 -10.57 6.41
CA ARG A 308 -6.57 -9.24 6.66
C ARG A 308 -7.38 -8.16 5.95
N LEU A 309 -7.71 -8.34 4.68
CA LEU A 309 -8.56 -7.42 3.93
C LEU A 309 -9.95 -7.26 4.56
N ALA A 310 -10.54 -8.35 5.07
CA ALA A 310 -11.81 -8.31 5.78
C ALA A 310 -11.70 -7.52 7.10
N VAL A 311 -10.59 -7.64 7.83
CA VAL A 311 -10.37 -6.85 9.05
C VAL A 311 -10.26 -5.36 8.73
N ILE A 312 -9.51 -4.98 7.69
CA ILE A 312 -9.39 -3.58 7.25
C ILE A 312 -10.78 -3.02 6.88
N ALA A 313 -11.54 -3.74 6.06
CA ALA A 313 -12.90 -3.35 5.68
C ALA A 313 -13.82 -3.25 6.92
N GLN A 314 -13.68 -4.17 7.89
CA GLN A 314 -14.47 -4.16 9.11
C GLN A 314 -14.13 -2.97 10.02
N GLN A 315 -12.87 -2.57 10.13
CA GLN A 315 -12.47 -1.38 10.89
C GLN A 315 -13.03 -0.09 10.27
N ILE A 316 -13.07 0.00 8.94
CA ILE A 316 -13.75 1.10 8.23
C ILE A 316 -15.25 1.06 8.50
N TYR A 317 -15.87 -0.13 8.41
CA TYR A 317 -17.30 -0.31 8.65
C TYR A 317 -17.70 0.04 10.08
N LEU A 318 -16.90 -0.31 11.09
CA LEU A 318 -17.18 -0.01 12.50
C LEU A 318 -17.39 1.49 12.72
N ARG A 319 -16.54 2.34 12.13
CA ARG A 319 -16.67 3.80 12.21
C ARG A 319 -18.01 4.26 11.63
N ALA A 320 -18.39 3.71 10.48
CA ALA A 320 -19.69 4.02 9.87
C ALA A 320 -20.88 3.50 10.68
N HIS A 321 -20.75 2.32 11.28
CA HIS A 321 -21.77 1.71 12.14
C HIS A 321 -22.00 2.54 13.41
N ARG A 322 -20.97 3.21 13.93
CA ARG A 322 -21.05 4.14 15.07
C ARG A 322 -21.45 5.57 14.70
N GLY A 323 -21.63 5.88 13.41
CA GLY A 323 -21.90 7.24 12.96
C GLY A 323 -20.70 8.19 13.01
N GLU A 324 -19.48 7.67 13.14
CA GLU A 324 -18.23 8.44 13.26
C GLU A 324 -17.67 8.87 11.88
N THR A 325 -18.35 8.55 10.78
CA THR A 325 -17.96 8.99 9.43
C THR A 325 -19.18 9.28 8.56
N THR A 326 -19.06 10.32 7.74
CA THR A 326 -20.04 10.71 6.73
C THR A 326 -19.81 10.04 5.37
N ASN A 327 -18.70 9.30 5.20
CA ASN A 327 -18.38 8.65 3.93
C ASN A 327 -19.39 7.54 3.58
N PRO A 328 -20.19 7.68 2.50
CA PRO A 328 -21.19 6.68 2.14
C PRO A 328 -20.58 5.33 1.76
N GLN A 329 -19.33 5.29 1.27
CA GLN A 329 -18.64 4.05 0.93
C GLN A 329 -18.29 3.24 2.19
N ALA A 330 -18.05 3.90 3.33
CA ALA A 330 -17.74 3.20 4.58
C ALA A 330 -18.92 2.32 5.05
N LYS A 331 -20.17 2.71 4.77
CA LYS A 331 -21.35 1.88 5.05
C LYS A 331 -21.43 0.63 4.15
N GLN A 332 -20.93 0.72 2.92
CA GLN A 332 -20.92 -0.39 1.97
C GLN A 332 -19.91 -1.48 2.34
N MET A 333 -18.91 -1.15 3.17
CA MET A 333 -17.89 -2.11 3.62
C MET A 333 -18.49 -3.33 4.34
N ARG A 334 -19.69 -3.21 4.94
CA ARG A 334 -20.42 -4.38 5.48
C ARG A 334 -20.58 -5.50 4.47
N TRP A 335 -20.99 -5.15 3.25
CA TRP A 335 -21.21 -6.15 2.20
C TRP A 335 -19.91 -6.77 1.73
N PHE A 336 -18.84 -5.98 1.71
CA PHE A 336 -17.51 -6.47 1.37
C PHE A 336 -16.98 -7.45 2.43
N VAL A 337 -17.13 -7.14 3.73
CA VAL A 337 -16.77 -8.04 4.82
C VAL A 337 -17.52 -9.38 4.72
N ARG A 338 -18.83 -9.33 4.45
CA ARG A 338 -19.64 -10.55 4.26
C ARG A 338 -19.19 -11.37 3.06
N TYR A 339 -18.86 -10.71 1.95
CA TYR A 339 -18.32 -11.38 0.76
C TYR A 339 -16.97 -12.06 1.04
N LEU A 340 -16.06 -11.38 1.75
CA LEU A 340 -14.77 -11.95 2.13
C LEU A 340 -14.91 -13.12 3.11
N ASP A 341 -15.87 -13.09 4.04
CA ASP A 341 -16.19 -14.23 4.91
C ASP A 341 -16.61 -15.45 4.07
N LEU A 342 -17.48 -15.26 3.08
CA LEU A 342 -17.89 -16.33 2.17
C LEU A 342 -16.70 -16.91 1.38
N ARG A 343 -15.82 -16.05 0.85
CA ARG A 343 -14.59 -16.50 0.17
C ARG A 343 -13.69 -17.31 1.09
N CYS A 344 -13.44 -16.82 2.30
CA CYS A 344 -12.62 -17.53 3.29
C CYS A 344 -13.21 -18.91 3.63
N ARG A 345 -14.52 -18.99 3.87
CA ARG A 345 -15.20 -20.26 4.16
C ARG A 345 -15.18 -21.24 2.98
N TRP A 346 -15.30 -20.72 1.76
CA TRP A 346 -15.21 -21.56 0.56
C TRP A 346 -13.81 -22.15 0.38
N LEU A 347 -12.76 -21.34 0.60
CA LEU A 347 -11.38 -21.85 0.61
C LEU A 347 -11.16 -22.93 1.67
N LEU A 348 -11.70 -22.75 2.88
CA LEU A 348 -11.65 -23.78 3.92
C LEU A 348 -12.46 -25.04 3.56
N TRP A 349 -13.57 -24.89 2.82
CA TRP A 349 -14.42 -26.02 2.42
C TRP A 349 -13.79 -26.86 1.32
N ARG A 350 -13.19 -26.25 0.29
CA ARG A 350 -12.52 -26.98 -0.81
C ARG A 350 -11.33 -27.82 -0.37
N ARG A 351 -10.83 -27.59 0.85
CA ARG A 351 -9.68 -28.27 1.44
C ARG A 351 -10.08 -29.43 2.34
N ARG A 352 -11.37 -29.63 2.56
CA ARG A 352 -11.93 -30.84 3.18
C ARG A 352 -12.20 -31.87 2.08
#